data_AF-A0A4Q6FYM1-F1
#
_entry.id   AF-A0A4Q6FYM1-F1
#
_cell.length_a   1.000
_cell.length_b   1.000
_cell.length_c   1.000
_cell.angle_alpha   90.00
_cell.angle_beta   90.00
_cell.angle_gamma   90.00
#
_symmetry.space_group_name_H-M   'P 1'
#
loop_
_entity.id
_entity.type
_entity.pdbx_description
1 polymer ?
#
loop_
_entity_poly.entity_id
_entity_poly.type
_entity_poly.pdbx_seq_one_letter_code
_entity_poly.pdbx_strand_id
1 'polypeptide(L)'
;LWGSYWDPLLARDTDGVLKKLMMESVDGEYQNCKAFGGKYTRENFFNKYPETAAMVANLSDDDIWRLNRGGHDPHKVYAAYHQAVNTQGMPTVILAKTVKGYGMGAAGESLNPTHQTKKLDDETVKLFRDRFNIPVTDAQLADGQIPFYHPGEDSVEVQYLKERRAALGGYLPQRRRKSEESFETPKLEVFDRLLKSSGEREISTTMAFVQTLNIALRDKQLGPRIVPIVADEARTFGMEGMFRQIGIYAPFGQKYKPVDADQLMYYREDQTGQVLQQGISEPGAVSSWMAAGTSYSVSNVPMLPFYIYYSMFGFQRVGDIAWQAADMRTRGFL
;
A
#
# COMPACT_ATOMS: atom_id res chain seq x y z
N LEU A 1 6.96 2.04 19.03
CA LEU A 1 5.85 1.67 19.95
C LEU A 1 5.46 2.80 20.88
N TRP A 2 6.42 3.44 21.56
CA TRP A 2 6.20 4.49 22.57
C TRP A 2 6.71 5.84 22.07
N GLY A 3 6.06 6.94 22.47
CA GLY A 3 6.54 8.29 22.18
C GLY A 3 7.59 8.76 23.19
N SER A 4 8.16 9.93 22.98
CA SER A 4 9.35 10.40 23.68
C SER A 4 9.18 10.66 25.17
N TYR A 5 7.95 10.83 25.66
CA TYR A 5 7.72 10.93 27.11
C TYR A 5 8.00 9.62 27.87
N TRP A 6 8.10 8.49 27.16
CA TRP A 6 8.55 7.23 27.75
C TRP A 6 10.07 7.10 27.81
N ASP A 7 10.83 7.88 27.03
CA ASP A 7 12.29 7.72 26.92
C ASP A 7 12.98 7.82 28.29
N PRO A 8 12.66 8.79 29.18
CA PRO A 8 13.27 8.87 30.52
C PRO A 8 12.88 7.72 31.47
N LEU A 9 11.71 7.09 31.26
CA LEU A 9 11.29 5.94 32.06
C LEU A 9 12.04 4.69 31.62
N LEU A 10 12.09 4.44 30.31
CA LEU A 10 12.80 3.30 29.72
C LEU A 10 14.32 3.38 29.97
N ALA A 11 14.90 4.58 29.93
CA ALA A 11 16.32 4.77 30.23
C ALA A 11 16.69 4.48 31.70
N ARG A 12 15.71 4.58 32.62
CA ARG A 12 15.88 4.29 34.06
C ARG A 12 15.49 2.85 34.44
N ASP A 13 14.97 2.06 33.50
CA ASP A 13 14.57 0.66 33.73
C ASP A 13 15.78 -0.29 33.74
N THR A 14 16.66 -0.14 34.72
CA THR A 14 17.90 -0.94 34.82
C THR A 14 17.63 -2.42 35.07
N ASP A 15 16.55 -2.74 35.78
CA ASP A 15 16.17 -4.11 36.14
C ASP A 15 15.24 -4.76 35.11
N GLY A 16 14.81 -4.02 34.07
CA GLY A 16 13.97 -4.51 32.98
C GLY A 16 12.50 -4.79 33.37
N VAL A 17 12.05 -4.33 34.54
CA VAL A 17 10.70 -4.59 35.06
C VAL A 17 9.66 -3.81 34.27
N LEU A 18 9.95 -2.58 33.85
CA LEU A 18 9.03 -1.82 32.99
C LEU A 18 8.89 -2.49 31.62
N LYS A 19 10.00 -2.97 31.03
CA LYS A 19 9.97 -3.76 29.80
C LYS A 19 9.14 -5.03 29.98
N LYS A 20 9.31 -5.77 31.08
CA LYS A 20 8.51 -6.97 31.39
C LYS A 20 7.02 -6.64 31.46
N LEU A 21 6.66 -5.63 32.25
CA LEU A 21 5.29 -5.13 32.39
C LEU A 21 4.68 -4.77 31.02
N MET A 22 5.44 -4.11 30.16
CA MET A 22 4.98 -3.75 28.81
C MET A 22 4.73 -4.97 27.92
N MET A 23 5.53 -6.04 28.06
CA MET A 23 5.42 -7.24 27.23
C MET A 23 4.31 -8.19 27.69
N GLU A 24 4.00 -8.24 28.99
CA GLU A 24 2.91 -9.08 29.51
C GLU A 24 1.53 -8.40 29.42
N SER A 25 1.49 -7.07 29.35
CA SER A 25 0.23 -6.32 29.22
C SER A 25 -0.39 -6.56 27.85
N VAL A 26 -1.63 -7.05 27.85
CA VAL A 26 -2.38 -7.39 26.62
C VAL A 26 -3.10 -6.17 26.06
N ASP A 27 -3.54 -6.25 24.79
CA ASP A 27 -4.18 -5.12 24.08
C ASP A 27 -5.40 -4.55 24.81
N GLY A 28 -6.22 -5.41 25.43
CA GLY A 28 -7.38 -4.98 26.23
C GLY A 28 -6.99 -4.11 27.42
N GLU A 29 -5.90 -4.45 28.11
CA GLU A 29 -5.37 -3.63 29.22
C GLU A 29 -4.82 -2.29 28.71
N TYR A 30 -4.10 -2.29 27.58
CA TYR A 30 -3.64 -1.06 26.95
C TYR A 30 -4.77 -0.14 26.50
N GLN A 31 -5.91 -0.70 26.11
CA GLN A 31 -7.11 0.07 25.80
C GLN A 31 -7.70 0.67 27.08
N ASN A 32 -7.82 -0.09 28.17
CA ASN A 32 -8.31 0.43 29.44
C ASN A 32 -7.42 1.54 30.01
N CYS A 33 -6.10 1.38 29.98
CA CYS A 33 -5.16 2.43 30.39
C CYS A 33 -5.40 3.72 29.61
N LYS A 34 -5.71 3.61 28.31
CA LYS A 34 -6.03 4.79 27.52
C LYS A 34 -7.45 5.32 27.82
N ALA A 35 -8.46 4.48 27.95
CA ALA A 35 -9.85 4.91 28.15
C ALA A 35 -10.11 5.55 29.53
N PHE A 36 -9.47 5.06 30.58
CA PHE A 36 -9.74 5.46 31.97
C PHE A 36 -8.69 6.44 32.55
N GLY A 37 -7.76 6.90 31.72
CA GLY A 37 -6.83 7.98 32.06
C GLY A 37 -5.68 7.57 33.00
N GLY A 38 -5.00 8.59 33.52
CA GLY A 38 -3.74 8.44 34.23
C GLY A 38 -3.85 7.73 35.57
N LYS A 39 -4.88 8.05 36.38
CA LYS A 39 -5.11 7.40 37.67
C LYS A 39 -5.29 5.89 37.52
N TYR A 40 -6.15 5.48 36.60
CA TYR A 40 -6.35 4.07 36.30
C TYR A 40 -5.05 3.42 35.82
N THR A 41 -4.30 4.08 34.95
CA THR A 41 -3.00 3.59 34.45
C THR A 41 -1.97 3.44 35.58
N ARG A 42 -1.92 4.36 36.55
CA ARG A 42 -1.08 4.21 37.74
C ARG A 42 -1.45 2.94 38.49
N GLU A 43 -2.74 2.81 38.85
CA GLU A 43 -3.25 1.75 39.72
C GLU A 43 -3.20 0.36 39.06
N ASN A 44 -3.44 0.28 37.75
CA ASN A 44 -3.67 -0.99 37.06
C ASN A 44 -2.55 -1.37 36.09
N PHE A 45 -1.59 -0.48 35.81
CA PHE A 45 -0.41 -0.79 35.00
C PHE A 45 0.87 -0.63 35.83
N PHE A 46 1.21 0.59 36.27
CA PHE A 46 2.47 0.83 36.99
C PHE A 46 2.52 0.16 38.38
N ASN A 47 1.41 0.09 39.10
CA ASN A 47 1.37 -0.52 40.44
C ASN A 47 1.37 -2.06 40.43
N LYS A 48 1.45 -2.73 39.26
CA LYS A 48 1.62 -4.19 39.19
C LYS A 48 2.94 -4.66 39.79
N TYR A 49 3.97 -3.80 39.79
CA TYR A 49 5.27 -4.07 40.41
C TYR A 49 5.73 -2.87 41.26
N PRO A 50 6.35 -3.08 42.44
CA PRO A 50 6.90 -2.00 43.26
C PRO A 50 7.90 -1.10 42.52
N GLU A 51 8.69 -1.69 41.63
CA GLU A 51 9.72 -1.01 40.83
C GLU A 51 9.08 -0.02 39.85
N THR A 52 8.07 -0.48 39.09
CA THR A 52 7.36 0.39 38.13
C THR A 52 6.47 1.42 38.83
N ALA A 53 5.95 1.10 40.03
CA ALA A 53 5.24 2.07 40.87
C ALA A 53 6.17 3.21 41.32
N ALA A 54 7.38 2.87 41.76
CA ALA A 54 8.40 3.83 42.17
C ALA A 54 8.84 4.74 41.00
N MET A 55 8.93 4.22 39.78
CA MET A 55 9.32 4.98 38.59
C MET A 55 8.42 6.19 38.28
N VAL A 56 7.13 6.09 38.64
CA VAL A 56 6.11 7.13 38.39
C VAL A 56 5.60 7.81 39.65
N ALA A 57 6.21 7.53 40.82
CA ALA A 57 5.76 8.05 42.11
C ALA A 57 5.74 9.58 42.18
N ASN A 58 6.63 10.25 41.43
CA ASN A 58 6.73 11.70 41.34
C ASN A 58 5.97 12.32 40.16
N LEU A 59 5.35 11.50 39.29
CA LEU A 59 4.53 11.99 38.19
C LEU A 59 3.11 12.23 38.68
N SER A 60 2.45 13.29 38.20
CA SER A 60 1.00 13.44 38.40
C SER A 60 0.22 12.42 37.57
N ASP A 61 -1.06 12.22 37.87
CA ASP A 61 -1.92 11.39 37.01
C ASP A 61 -2.06 12.00 35.60
N ASP A 62 -2.02 13.32 35.47
CA ASP A 62 -2.00 14.00 34.17
C ASP A 62 -0.71 13.74 33.39
N ASP A 63 0.44 13.66 34.08
CA ASP A 63 1.72 13.33 33.43
C ASP A 63 1.73 11.88 32.95
N ILE A 64 1.22 10.94 33.76
CA ILE A 64 1.02 9.55 33.33
C ILE A 64 0.07 9.48 32.14
N TRP A 65 -1.00 10.29 32.16
CA TRP A 65 -1.96 10.33 31.07
C TRP A 65 -1.34 10.83 29.74
N ARG A 66 -0.39 11.76 29.84
CA ARG A 66 0.32 12.33 28.67
C ARG A 66 1.29 11.36 28.02
N LEU A 67 1.71 10.29 28.70
CA LEU A 67 2.56 9.23 28.13
C LEU A 67 1.93 8.66 26.85
N ASN A 68 2.44 9.07 25.69
CA ASN A 68 1.80 8.86 24.40
C ASN A 68 2.27 7.57 23.69
N ARG A 69 1.46 7.11 22.73
CA ARG A 69 1.84 6.00 21.83
C ARG A 69 2.71 6.55 20.69
N GLY A 70 3.70 5.79 20.25
CA GLY A 70 4.73 6.26 19.32
C GLY A 70 4.23 6.65 17.93
N GLY A 71 3.06 6.17 17.51
CA GLY A 71 2.43 6.62 16.26
C GLY A 71 1.91 8.07 16.31
N HIS A 72 1.88 8.68 17.49
CA HIS A 72 1.52 10.09 17.70
C HIS A 72 2.74 10.97 18.02
N ASP A 73 3.95 10.43 17.83
CA ASP A 73 5.19 11.15 18.05
C ASP A 73 5.93 11.35 16.72
N PRO A 74 6.04 12.59 16.21
CA PRO A 74 6.69 12.87 14.93
C PRO A 74 8.15 12.40 14.85
N HIS A 75 8.90 12.43 15.96
CA HIS A 75 10.29 11.98 15.96
C HIS A 75 10.37 10.46 15.78
N LYS A 76 9.49 9.71 16.46
CA LYS A 76 9.45 8.24 16.35
C LYS A 76 8.94 7.81 14.98
N VAL A 77 7.93 8.50 14.43
CA VAL A 77 7.42 8.26 13.08
C VAL A 77 8.50 8.56 12.04
N TYR A 78 9.16 9.72 12.13
CA TYR A 78 10.26 10.06 11.22
C TYR A 78 11.39 9.03 11.27
N ALA A 79 11.84 8.64 12.46
CA ALA A 79 12.92 7.64 12.61
C ALA A 79 12.55 6.31 11.94
N ALA A 80 11.30 5.86 12.07
CA ALA A 80 10.81 4.63 11.43
C ALA A 80 10.80 4.75 9.89
N TYR A 81 10.28 5.86 9.34
CA TYR A 81 10.29 6.08 7.90
C TYR A 81 11.71 6.26 7.35
N HIS A 82 12.58 6.99 8.06
CA HIS A 82 13.97 7.16 7.69
C HIS A 82 14.69 5.80 7.63
N GLN A 83 14.48 4.93 8.62
CA GLN A 83 15.01 3.58 8.56
C GLN A 83 14.45 2.80 7.35
N ALA A 84 13.12 2.84 7.14
CA ALA A 84 12.46 2.11 6.06
C ALA A 84 12.96 2.50 4.65
N VAL A 85 13.15 3.79 4.37
CA VAL A 85 13.63 4.25 3.05
C VAL A 85 15.10 3.92 2.80
N ASN A 86 15.87 3.64 3.86
CA ASN A 86 17.29 3.27 3.77
C ASN A 86 17.52 1.76 3.87
N THR A 87 16.51 0.95 4.18
CA THR A 87 16.59 -0.51 4.18
C THR A 87 16.77 -1.04 2.76
N GLN A 88 17.72 -1.95 2.55
CA GLN A 88 17.99 -2.57 1.26
C GLN A 88 17.74 -4.08 1.30
N GLY A 89 17.40 -4.68 0.15
CA GLY A 89 17.28 -6.13 -0.03
C GLY A 89 15.98 -6.76 0.50
N MET A 90 15.10 -6.00 1.17
CA MET A 90 13.83 -6.51 1.68
C MET A 90 12.78 -5.40 1.88
N PRO A 91 11.48 -5.72 1.84
CA PRO A 91 10.43 -4.78 2.22
C PRO A 91 10.44 -4.49 3.73
N THR A 92 9.96 -3.31 4.12
CA THR A 92 9.81 -2.91 5.53
C THR A 92 8.33 -2.75 5.89
N VAL A 93 7.93 -3.28 7.06
CA VAL A 93 6.61 -3.02 7.66
C VAL A 93 6.78 -2.13 8.89
N ILE A 94 6.03 -1.02 8.97
CA ILE A 94 6.02 -0.13 10.13
C ILE A 94 4.76 -0.41 10.96
N LEU A 95 4.95 -0.89 12.18
CA LEU A 95 3.86 -1.13 13.15
C LEU A 95 3.67 0.11 14.03
N ALA A 96 2.83 1.04 13.58
CA ALA A 96 2.53 2.27 14.30
C ALA A 96 1.44 2.05 15.36
N LYS A 97 1.84 2.01 16.64
CA LYS A 97 0.91 1.96 17.78
C LYS A 97 0.28 3.36 17.95
N THR A 98 -1.03 3.47 17.72
CA THR A 98 -1.81 4.74 17.79
C THR A 98 -3.00 4.61 18.73
N VAL A 99 -3.73 5.69 18.95
CA VAL A 99 -5.00 5.73 19.72
C VAL A 99 -6.14 5.94 18.73
N LYS A 100 -7.15 5.06 18.74
CA LYS A 100 -8.36 5.22 17.92
C LYS A 100 -9.17 6.41 18.44
N GLY A 101 -9.59 7.31 17.56
CA GLY A 101 -10.31 8.53 17.93
C GLY A 101 -9.45 9.53 18.71
N TYR A 102 -8.13 9.58 18.48
CA TYR A 102 -7.22 10.46 19.21
C TYR A 102 -7.67 11.92 19.21
N GLY A 103 -7.77 12.52 20.39
CA GLY A 103 -8.19 13.91 20.57
C GLY A 103 -9.69 14.14 20.46
N MET A 104 -10.51 13.09 20.31
CA MET A 104 -11.97 13.18 20.33
C MET A 104 -12.56 13.11 21.74
N GLY A 105 -11.74 12.88 22.77
CA GLY A 105 -12.22 12.77 24.16
C GLY A 105 -13.33 11.74 24.33
N ALA A 106 -14.35 12.08 25.12
CA ALA A 106 -15.47 11.20 25.44
C ALA A 106 -16.30 10.76 24.21
N ALA A 107 -16.17 11.45 23.07
CA ALA A 107 -16.93 11.12 21.87
C ALA A 107 -16.38 9.91 21.09
N GLY A 108 -15.20 9.38 21.46
CA GLY A 108 -14.68 8.19 20.81
C GLY A 108 -13.22 7.84 21.06
N GLU A 109 -12.47 8.66 21.81
CA GLU A 109 -11.06 8.39 22.09
C GLU A 109 -10.92 7.14 22.95
N SER A 110 -10.28 6.11 22.41
CA SER A 110 -10.11 4.81 23.09
C SER A 110 -11.39 4.10 23.51
N LEU A 111 -12.52 4.48 22.92
CA LEU A 111 -13.78 3.79 23.07
C LEU A 111 -14.02 2.83 21.90
N ASN A 112 -14.96 1.89 22.09
CA ASN A 112 -15.43 0.96 21.06
C ASN A 112 -16.82 1.32 20.49
N PRO A 113 -17.12 2.59 20.11
CA PRO A 113 -18.37 2.89 19.44
C PRO A 113 -18.32 2.39 18.00
N THR A 114 -19.49 2.22 17.40
CA THR A 114 -19.60 1.90 15.98
C THR A 114 -18.98 3.01 15.12
N HIS A 115 -18.24 2.63 14.07
CA HIS A 115 -17.55 3.57 13.17
C HIS A 115 -18.53 4.37 12.26
N GLN A 116 -19.84 4.20 12.47
CA GLN A 116 -20.92 4.90 11.77
C GLN A 116 -21.50 6.07 12.58
N THR A 117 -20.88 6.46 13.71
CA THR A 117 -21.29 7.62 14.51
C THR A 117 -21.25 8.88 13.63
N LYS A 118 -22.42 9.31 13.16
CA LYS A 118 -22.57 10.30 12.08
C LYS A 118 -22.45 11.75 12.55
N LYS A 119 -22.74 12.02 13.83
CA LYS A 119 -22.82 13.37 14.40
C LYS A 119 -22.03 13.44 15.69
N LEU A 120 -21.30 14.54 15.85
CA LEU A 120 -20.77 14.99 17.13
C LEU A 120 -21.69 16.12 17.61
N ASP A 121 -21.91 16.21 18.92
CA ASP A 121 -22.58 17.35 19.53
C ASP A 121 -21.65 18.59 19.58
N ASP A 122 -22.23 19.76 19.82
CA ASP A 122 -21.52 21.04 19.78
C ASP A 122 -20.41 21.14 20.85
N GLU A 123 -20.61 20.52 22.03
CA GLU A 123 -19.59 20.52 23.08
C GLU A 123 -18.37 19.69 22.66
N THR A 124 -18.62 18.52 22.07
CA THR A 124 -17.56 17.68 21.51
C THR A 124 -16.75 18.41 20.43
N VAL A 125 -17.41 19.16 19.55
CA VAL A 125 -16.73 19.97 18.52
C VAL A 125 -15.83 21.03 19.18
N LYS A 126 -16.33 21.74 20.19
CA LYS A 126 -15.56 22.74 20.94
C LYS A 126 -14.36 22.11 21.64
N LEU A 127 -14.55 20.97 22.30
CA LEU A 127 -13.46 20.22 22.93
C LEU A 127 -12.38 19.81 21.92
N PHE A 128 -12.76 19.36 20.73
CA PHE A 128 -11.80 19.05 19.66
C PHE A 128 -11.05 20.31 19.19
N ARG A 129 -11.77 21.41 18.95
CA ARG A 129 -11.19 22.73 18.60
C ARG A 129 -10.18 23.17 19.63
N ASP A 130 -10.52 23.10 20.91
CA ASP A 130 -9.65 23.46 22.03
C ASP A 130 -8.44 22.53 22.15
N ARG A 131 -8.67 21.20 22.00
CA ARG A 131 -7.64 20.17 22.12
C ARG A 131 -6.49 20.34 21.12
N PHE A 132 -6.82 20.77 19.91
CA PHE A 132 -5.86 21.00 18.82
C PHE A 132 -5.56 22.49 18.60
N ASN A 133 -6.02 23.36 19.52
CA ASN A 133 -5.77 24.81 19.49
C ASN A 133 -6.16 25.46 18.14
N ILE A 134 -7.27 25.01 17.55
CA ILE A 134 -7.73 25.50 16.24
C ILE A 134 -8.34 26.90 16.45
N PRO A 135 -7.86 27.95 15.75
CA PRO A 135 -8.28 29.33 15.98
C PRO A 135 -9.61 29.65 15.30
N VAL A 136 -10.66 28.97 15.75
CA VAL A 136 -12.06 29.22 15.40
C VAL A 136 -12.76 29.65 16.69
N THR A 137 -13.50 30.74 16.66
CA THR A 137 -14.20 31.28 17.83
C THR A 137 -15.52 30.55 18.10
N ASP A 138 -16.03 30.64 19.34
CA ASP A 138 -17.33 30.07 19.70
C ASP A 138 -18.48 30.65 18.87
N ALA A 139 -18.42 31.93 18.50
CA ALA A 139 -19.40 32.58 17.64
C ALA A 139 -19.43 31.96 16.22
N GLN A 140 -18.28 31.51 15.72
CA GLN A 140 -18.19 30.84 14.42
C GLN A 140 -18.69 29.38 14.46
N LEU A 141 -18.86 28.81 15.65
CA LEU A 141 -19.46 27.49 15.87
C LEU A 141 -20.95 27.57 16.27
N ALA A 142 -21.51 28.77 16.40
CA ALA A 142 -22.91 28.95 16.77
C ALA A 142 -23.85 28.32 15.73
N ASP A 143 -25.04 27.94 16.17
CA ASP A 143 -26.11 27.38 15.32
C ASP A 143 -25.68 26.16 14.48
N GLY A 144 -24.75 25.34 15.01
CA GLY A 144 -24.26 24.13 14.37
C GLY A 144 -23.34 24.38 13.16
N GLN A 145 -22.78 25.58 13.02
CA GLN A 145 -21.81 25.90 11.97
C GLN A 145 -20.46 25.19 12.23
N ILE A 146 -19.89 24.61 11.19
CA ILE A 146 -18.58 23.95 11.22
C ILE A 146 -17.73 24.51 10.07
N PRO A 147 -17.10 25.68 10.25
CA PRO A 147 -16.38 26.34 9.17
C PRO A 147 -15.09 25.59 8.83
N PHE A 148 -14.71 25.60 7.55
CA PHE A 148 -13.34 25.29 7.17
C PHE A 148 -12.41 26.41 7.64
N TYR A 149 -11.30 26.05 8.26
CA TYR A 149 -10.27 26.99 8.68
C TYR A 149 -9.14 27.05 7.65
N HIS A 150 -8.75 28.27 7.27
CA HIS A 150 -7.56 28.54 6.47
C HIS A 150 -6.84 29.76 7.06
N PRO A 151 -5.57 29.66 7.49
CA PRO A 151 -4.85 30.76 8.17
C PRO A 151 -4.49 31.93 7.24
N GLY A 152 -4.69 31.78 5.93
CA GLY A 152 -4.34 32.76 4.89
C GLY A 152 -3.18 32.27 4.03
N GLU A 153 -3.11 32.70 2.77
CA GLU A 153 -2.09 32.23 1.81
C GLU A 153 -0.67 32.62 2.22
N ASP A 154 -0.53 33.74 2.92
CA ASP A 154 0.75 34.31 3.36
C ASP A 154 1.13 33.90 4.79
N SER A 155 0.36 33.00 5.42
CA SER A 155 0.65 32.52 6.77
C SER A 155 1.91 31.65 6.79
N VAL A 156 2.62 31.63 7.92
CA VAL A 156 3.85 30.82 8.09
C VAL A 156 3.56 29.33 7.88
N GLU A 157 2.40 28.86 8.33
CA GLU A 157 1.95 27.47 8.16
C GLU A 157 1.74 27.09 6.69
N VAL A 158 1.08 27.97 5.90
CA VAL A 158 0.83 27.72 4.48
C VAL A 158 2.11 27.81 3.67
N GLN A 159 2.98 28.77 3.97
CA GLN A 159 4.30 28.88 3.31
C GLN A 159 5.15 27.65 3.62
N TYR A 160 5.22 27.21 4.88
CA TYR A 160 5.93 25.99 5.25
C TYR A 160 5.37 24.75 4.52
N LEU A 161 4.04 24.59 4.47
CA LEU A 161 3.39 23.50 3.75
C LEU A 161 3.76 23.52 2.26
N LYS A 162 3.66 24.68 1.60
CA LYS A 162 4.01 24.84 0.17
C LYS A 162 5.47 24.53 -0.08
N GLU A 163 6.38 25.07 0.74
CA GLU A 163 7.82 24.80 0.63
C GLU A 163 8.13 23.31 0.76
N ARG A 164 7.57 22.63 1.77
CA ARG A 164 7.80 21.19 1.97
C ARG A 164 7.26 20.37 0.79
N ARG A 165 6.08 20.74 0.25
CA ARG A 165 5.54 20.07 -0.95
C ARG A 165 6.37 20.34 -2.19
N ALA A 166 6.81 21.58 -2.41
CA ALA A 166 7.68 21.94 -3.54
C ALA A 166 9.00 21.19 -3.50
N ALA A 167 9.65 21.11 -2.32
CA ALA A 167 10.88 20.32 -2.13
C ALA A 167 10.70 18.81 -2.38
N LEU A 168 9.46 18.30 -2.31
CA LEU A 168 9.09 16.91 -2.55
C LEU A 168 8.41 16.68 -3.91
N GLY A 169 8.56 17.60 -4.86
CA GLY A 169 8.08 17.44 -6.23
C GLY A 169 6.61 17.79 -6.47
N GLY A 170 5.97 18.55 -5.56
CA GLY A 170 4.61 19.07 -5.73
C GLY A 170 3.60 18.42 -4.79
N TYR A 171 2.31 18.41 -5.13
CA TYR A 171 1.23 17.86 -4.29
C TYR A 171 0.94 16.39 -4.62
N LEU A 172 0.42 15.63 -3.64
CA LEU A 172 -0.08 14.27 -3.83
C LEU A 172 -1.31 14.01 -2.94
N PRO A 173 -2.26 13.15 -3.34
CA PRO A 173 -2.26 12.32 -4.55
C PRO A 173 -2.50 13.11 -5.84
N GLN A 174 -1.88 12.67 -6.94
CA GLN A 174 -2.13 13.19 -8.29
C GLN A 174 -2.36 12.03 -9.26
N ARG A 175 -3.21 12.26 -10.26
CA ARG A 175 -3.55 11.25 -11.26
C ARG A 175 -3.50 11.83 -12.66
N ARG A 176 -2.65 11.24 -13.51
CA ARG A 176 -2.57 11.59 -14.92
C ARG A 176 -3.61 10.83 -15.72
N ARG A 177 -4.45 11.53 -16.49
CA ARG A 177 -5.56 10.89 -17.22
C ARG A 177 -5.12 10.16 -18.48
N LYS A 178 -4.05 10.62 -19.13
CA LYS A 178 -3.48 10.06 -20.36
C LYS A 178 -1.96 10.14 -20.27
N SER A 179 -1.26 9.14 -20.80
CA SER A 179 0.19 9.22 -20.98
C SER A 179 0.52 10.34 -21.98
N GLU A 180 1.72 10.90 -21.84
CA GLU A 180 2.30 11.82 -22.82
C GLU A 180 2.73 11.07 -24.09
N GLU A 181 3.17 9.83 -23.94
CA GLU A 181 3.46 8.93 -25.06
C GLU A 181 2.17 8.25 -25.58
N SER A 182 2.10 8.08 -26.90
CA SER A 182 1.10 7.28 -27.59
C SER A 182 1.78 6.53 -28.73
N PHE A 183 1.33 5.30 -28.99
CA PHE A 183 1.90 4.44 -30.01
C PHE A 183 0.87 4.15 -31.09
N GLU A 184 1.32 4.06 -32.34
CA GLU A 184 0.50 3.55 -33.42
C GLU A 184 0.29 2.05 -33.23
N THR A 185 -0.96 1.61 -33.21
CA THR A 185 -1.27 0.18 -33.15
C THR A 185 -0.96 -0.48 -34.49
N PRO A 186 -0.46 -1.73 -34.50
CA PRO A 186 -0.28 -2.48 -35.74
C PRO A 186 -1.57 -2.50 -36.56
N LYS A 187 -1.47 -2.20 -37.86
CA LYS A 187 -2.64 -2.25 -38.75
C LYS A 187 -3.11 -3.69 -38.92
N LEU A 188 -4.38 -3.87 -39.28
CA LEU A 188 -5.02 -5.19 -39.40
C LEU A 188 -4.28 -6.11 -40.39
N GLU A 189 -3.68 -5.55 -41.45
CA GLU A 189 -2.97 -6.30 -42.49
C GLU A 189 -1.71 -7.00 -41.95
N VAL A 190 -1.14 -6.52 -40.84
CA VAL A 190 -0.01 -7.18 -40.15
C VAL A 190 -0.42 -8.58 -39.65
N PHE A 191 -1.72 -8.80 -39.44
CA PHE A 191 -2.30 -10.07 -39.01
C PHE A 191 -2.92 -10.88 -40.16
N ASP A 192 -2.67 -10.54 -41.43
CA ASP A 192 -3.30 -11.16 -42.61
C ASP A 192 -3.28 -12.71 -42.61
N ARG A 193 -2.21 -13.34 -42.11
CA ARG A 193 -2.14 -14.81 -41.97
C ARG A 193 -3.24 -15.38 -41.08
N LEU A 194 -3.66 -14.65 -40.05
CA LEU A 194 -4.71 -15.05 -39.11
C LEU A 194 -6.12 -14.70 -39.62
N LEU A 195 -6.22 -13.85 -40.65
CA LEU A 195 -7.50 -13.48 -41.26
C LEU A 195 -7.91 -14.44 -42.38
N LYS A 196 -6.96 -15.19 -42.93
CA LYS A 196 -7.19 -16.21 -43.96
C LYS A 196 -7.62 -17.53 -43.33
N SER A 197 -8.32 -18.34 -44.13
CA SER A 197 -8.65 -19.72 -43.76
C SER A 197 -7.37 -20.50 -43.40
N SER A 198 -7.42 -21.28 -42.32
CA SER A 198 -6.33 -22.19 -41.93
C SER A 198 -6.24 -23.44 -42.82
N GLY A 199 -7.13 -23.56 -43.82
CA GLY A 199 -7.18 -24.68 -44.76
C GLY A 199 -7.52 -25.97 -44.05
N GLU A 200 -6.71 -27.01 -44.26
CA GLU A 200 -6.88 -28.32 -43.63
C GLU A 200 -6.34 -28.36 -42.18
N ARG A 201 -5.64 -27.32 -41.71
CA ARG A 201 -5.11 -27.29 -40.35
C ARG A 201 -6.14 -26.73 -39.38
N GLU A 202 -6.45 -27.51 -38.36
CA GLU A 202 -7.25 -27.04 -37.23
C GLU A 202 -6.36 -26.35 -36.19
N ILE A 203 -6.80 -25.20 -35.70
CA ILE A 203 -6.16 -24.47 -34.60
C ILE A 203 -7.22 -24.02 -33.60
N SER A 204 -6.85 -23.98 -32.32
CA SER A 204 -7.70 -23.38 -31.29
C SER A 204 -7.62 -21.85 -31.32
N THR A 205 -8.60 -21.18 -30.71
CA THR A 205 -8.54 -19.73 -30.47
C THR A 205 -7.37 -19.33 -29.57
N THR A 206 -6.94 -20.20 -28.65
CA THR A 206 -5.72 -20.00 -27.86
C THR A 206 -4.47 -19.98 -28.75
N MET A 207 -4.36 -20.90 -29.70
CA MET A 207 -3.27 -20.88 -30.67
C MET A 207 -3.30 -19.61 -31.54
N ALA A 208 -4.48 -19.14 -31.94
CA ALA A 208 -4.63 -17.89 -32.68
C ALA A 208 -4.23 -16.67 -31.82
N PHE A 209 -4.57 -16.64 -30.54
CA PHE A 209 -4.14 -15.63 -29.57
C PHE A 209 -2.62 -15.57 -29.45
N VAL A 210 -1.95 -16.72 -29.23
CA VAL A 210 -0.48 -16.77 -29.11
C VAL A 210 0.19 -16.31 -30.41
N GLN A 211 -0.35 -16.68 -31.56
CA GLN A 211 0.15 -16.19 -32.84
C GLN A 211 -0.02 -14.66 -33.00
N THR A 212 -1.15 -14.11 -32.56
CA THR A 212 -1.42 -12.67 -32.54
C THR A 212 -0.42 -11.94 -31.66
N LEU A 213 -0.19 -12.46 -30.46
CA LEU A 213 0.75 -11.89 -29.49
C LEU A 213 2.19 -11.93 -30.03
N ASN A 214 2.61 -13.03 -30.66
CA ASN A 214 3.92 -13.15 -31.31
C ASN A 214 4.12 -12.15 -32.46
N ILE A 215 3.07 -11.86 -33.23
CA ILE A 215 3.12 -10.83 -34.27
C ILE A 215 3.29 -9.45 -33.63
N ALA A 216 2.49 -9.14 -32.61
CA ALA A 216 2.55 -7.86 -31.90
C ALA A 216 3.90 -7.63 -31.20
N LEU A 217 4.52 -8.69 -30.66
CA LEU A 217 5.84 -8.63 -30.02
C LEU A 217 6.99 -8.31 -30.99
N ARG A 218 6.79 -8.48 -32.30
CA ARG A 218 7.78 -8.10 -33.33
C ARG A 218 7.70 -6.63 -33.70
N ASP A 219 6.62 -5.94 -33.30
CA ASP A 219 6.51 -4.50 -33.48
C ASP A 219 7.60 -3.78 -32.66
N LYS A 220 8.36 -2.90 -33.30
CA LYS A 220 9.51 -2.24 -32.66
C LYS A 220 9.11 -1.24 -31.58
N GLN A 221 7.90 -0.67 -31.67
CA GLN A 221 7.40 0.30 -30.69
C GLN A 221 6.59 -0.39 -29.60
N LEU A 222 5.67 -1.27 -29.99
CA LEU A 222 4.75 -1.93 -29.06
C LEU A 222 5.37 -3.15 -28.37
N GLY A 223 6.24 -3.89 -29.06
CA GLY A 223 6.86 -5.11 -28.55
C GLY A 223 7.47 -4.95 -27.16
N PRO A 224 8.33 -3.96 -26.90
CA PRO A 224 8.89 -3.68 -25.57
C PRO A 224 7.89 -3.26 -24.49
N ARG A 225 6.66 -2.87 -24.88
CA ARG A 225 5.59 -2.43 -23.97
C ARG A 225 4.60 -3.53 -23.63
N ILE A 226 4.60 -4.63 -24.38
CA ILE A 226 3.74 -5.78 -24.11
C ILE A 226 4.22 -6.50 -22.84
N VAL A 227 3.29 -6.87 -21.96
CA VAL A 227 3.63 -7.60 -20.72
C VAL A 227 2.83 -8.91 -20.71
N PRO A 228 3.40 -10.02 -21.23
CA PRO A 228 2.76 -11.31 -21.13
C PRO A 228 2.85 -11.81 -19.68
N ILE A 229 1.72 -12.25 -19.14
CA ILE A 229 1.59 -12.69 -17.75
C ILE A 229 0.95 -14.07 -17.74
N VAL A 230 1.50 -14.98 -16.94
CA VAL A 230 0.97 -16.32 -16.71
C VAL A 230 0.97 -16.64 -15.23
N ALA A 231 0.03 -17.48 -14.81
CA ALA A 231 -0.03 -18.07 -13.48
C ALA A 231 0.32 -19.56 -13.58
N ASP A 232 1.62 -19.87 -13.55
CA ASP A 232 2.23 -21.20 -13.73
C ASP A 232 2.08 -21.78 -15.15
N GLU A 233 0.86 -22.15 -15.54
CA GLU A 233 0.54 -23.06 -16.64
C GLU A 233 0.72 -22.48 -18.06
N ALA A 234 1.96 -22.22 -18.45
CA ALA A 234 2.27 -21.64 -19.76
C ALA A 234 2.18 -22.62 -20.93
N ARG A 235 2.58 -23.88 -20.71
CA ARG A 235 2.54 -24.94 -21.75
C ARG A 235 1.11 -25.28 -22.15
N THR A 236 0.18 -25.28 -21.20
CA THR A 236 -1.26 -25.45 -21.47
C THR A 236 -1.76 -24.45 -22.52
N PHE A 237 -1.23 -23.23 -22.53
CA PHE A 237 -1.63 -22.19 -23.46
C PHE A 237 -0.74 -22.09 -24.70
N GLY A 238 0.28 -22.96 -24.86
CA GLY A 238 1.22 -22.90 -25.99
C GLY A 238 2.17 -21.71 -25.96
N MET A 239 2.46 -21.17 -24.76
CA MET A 239 3.30 -19.97 -24.58
C MET A 239 4.81 -20.28 -24.56
N GLU A 240 5.22 -21.55 -24.55
CA GLU A 240 6.62 -21.97 -24.40
C GLU A 240 7.54 -21.43 -25.51
N GLY A 241 7.01 -21.24 -26.73
CA GLY A 241 7.78 -20.62 -27.81
C GLY A 241 8.18 -19.17 -27.57
N MET A 242 7.39 -18.46 -26.76
CA MET A 242 7.70 -17.08 -26.38
C MET A 242 8.83 -17.03 -25.35
N PHE A 243 8.95 -18.02 -24.47
CA PHE A 243 9.94 -18.02 -23.39
C PHE A 243 11.37 -18.01 -23.91
N ARG A 244 11.61 -18.71 -25.02
CA ARG A 244 12.90 -18.68 -25.70
C ARG A 244 13.18 -17.31 -26.34
N GLN A 245 12.17 -16.65 -26.89
CA GLN A 245 12.33 -15.40 -27.62
C GLN A 245 12.53 -14.21 -26.67
N ILE A 246 11.66 -14.05 -25.68
CA ILE A 246 11.59 -12.85 -24.83
C ILE A 246 11.95 -13.11 -23.36
N GLY A 247 12.19 -14.38 -22.96
CA GLY A 247 12.60 -14.73 -21.60
C GLY A 247 11.49 -14.58 -20.54
N ILE A 248 11.66 -15.31 -19.44
CA ILE A 248 10.90 -15.13 -18.21
C ILE A 248 11.68 -14.16 -17.32
N TYR A 249 11.01 -13.13 -16.82
CA TYR A 249 11.62 -12.15 -15.92
C TYR A 249 12.06 -12.81 -14.62
N ALA A 250 13.37 -12.77 -14.36
CA ALA A 250 13.98 -13.25 -13.13
C ALA A 250 15.03 -12.23 -12.67
N PRO A 251 14.75 -11.40 -11.64
CA PRO A 251 15.65 -10.32 -11.23
C PRO A 251 17.02 -10.80 -10.76
N PHE A 252 17.13 -12.07 -10.35
CA PHE A 252 18.37 -12.69 -9.89
C PHE A 252 19.01 -13.62 -10.94
N GLY A 253 18.50 -13.58 -12.18
CA GLY A 253 18.89 -14.48 -13.26
C GLY A 253 18.50 -15.94 -13.01
N GLN A 254 18.85 -16.78 -13.96
CA GLN A 254 18.61 -18.22 -13.91
C GLN A 254 19.60 -18.92 -12.97
N LYS A 255 19.07 -19.64 -11.98
CA LYS A 255 19.89 -20.29 -10.92
C LYS A 255 20.11 -21.79 -11.10
N TYR A 256 19.57 -22.39 -12.15
CA TYR A 256 19.52 -23.84 -12.33
C TYR A 256 19.42 -24.23 -13.80
N LYS A 257 19.82 -25.47 -14.14
CA LYS A 257 19.60 -26.05 -15.49
C LYS A 257 18.12 -26.50 -15.58
N PRO A 258 17.36 -26.01 -16.58
CA PRO A 258 15.99 -26.47 -16.81
C PRO A 258 15.93 -27.96 -17.10
N VAL A 259 14.85 -28.61 -16.67
CA VAL A 259 14.62 -30.03 -17.00
C VAL A 259 14.46 -30.27 -18.50
N ASP A 260 13.99 -29.24 -19.23
CA ASP A 260 13.77 -29.26 -20.66
C ASP A 260 14.90 -28.57 -21.44
N ALA A 261 16.05 -28.30 -20.82
CA ALA A 261 17.17 -27.60 -21.46
C ALA A 261 17.67 -28.26 -22.75
N ASP A 262 17.48 -29.58 -22.90
CA ASP A 262 17.88 -30.33 -24.09
C ASP A 262 16.76 -30.40 -25.15
N GLN A 263 15.60 -29.76 -24.90
CA GLN A 263 14.49 -29.62 -25.85
C GLN A 263 14.60 -28.33 -26.67
N LEU A 264 14.00 -28.31 -27.88
CA LEU A 264 14.01 -27.13 -28.75
C LEU A 264 13.36 -25.89 -28.11
N MET A 265 12.37 -26.11 -27.23
CA MET A 265 11.51 -25.10 -26.62
C MET A 265 11.73 -25.04 -25.10
N TYR A 266 12.99 -25.00 -24.67
CA TYR A 266 13.34 -24.80 -23.26
C TYR A 266 13.01 -23.37 -22.81
N TYR A 267 12.66 -23.19 -21.54
CA TYR A 267 12.48 -21.86 -20.99
C TYR A 267 13.81 -21.25 -20.53
N ARG A 268 13.89 -19.92 -20.63
CA ARG A 268 15.04 -19.14 -20.18
C ARG A 268 14.57 -18.10 -19.19
N GLU A 269 15.17 -18.11 -18.00
CA GLU A 269 15.00 -17.06 -17.01
C GLU A 269 16.09 -16.01 -17.18
N ASP A 270 15.73 -14.73 -17.17
CA ASP A 270 16.69 -13.65 -17.39
C ASP A 270 16.26 -12.35 -16.70
N GLN A 271 17.23 -11.53 -16.32
CA GLN A 271 16.99 -10.20 -15.74
C GLN A 271 16.29 -9.27 -16.72
N THR A 272 16.49 -9.47 -18.02
CA THR A 272 15.80 -8.73 -19.10
C THR A 272 14.60 -9.50 -19.65
N GLY A 273 14.22 -10.62 -19.03
CA GLY A 273 13.04 -11.38 -19.40
C GLY A 273 11.78 -10.54 -19.35
N GLN A 274 10.88 -10.75 -20.31
CA GLN A 274 9.70 -9.92 -20.49
C GLN A 274 8.41 -10.59 -19.98
N VAL A 275 8.36 -11.93 -19.91
CA VAL A 275 7.21 -12.65 -19.36
C VAL A 275 7.23 -12.58 -17.84
N LEU A 276 6.09 -12.22 -17.24
CA LEU A 276 5.88 -12.33 -15.80
C LEU A 276 5.24 -13.68 -15.47
N GLN A 277 6.04 -14.59 -14.92
CA GLN A 277 5.58 -15.85 -14.34
C GLN A 277 5.29 -15.67 -12.85
N GLN A 278 4.03 -15.80 -12.46
CA GLN A 278 3.56 -15.51 -11.10
C GLN A 278 3.33 -16.77 -10.25
N GLY A 279 3.63 -17.94 -10.82
CA GLY A 279 3.34 -19.24 -10.20
C GLY A 279 1.84 -19.45 -10.01
N ILE A 280 1.46 -20.33 -9.10
CA ILE A 280 0.05 -20.63 -8.78
C ILE A 280 -0.51 -19.50 -7.91
N SER A 281 -0.73 -18.33 -8.52
CA SER A 281 -1.21 -17.13 -7.85
C SER A 281 -1.98 -16.24 -8.81
N GLU A 282 -3.27 -16.53 -9.03
CA GLU A 282 -4.13 -15.65 -9.83
C GLU A 282 -4.27 -14.24 -9.21
N PRO A 283 -4.37 -14.06 -7.87
CA PRO A 283 -4.34 -12.73 -7.26
C PRO A 283 -3.04 -11.97 -7.54
N GLY A 284 -1.89 -12.65 -7.55
CA GLY A 284 -0.60 -12.04 -7.88
C GLY A 284 -0.50 -11.66 -9.36
N ALA A 285 -0.97 -12.54 -10.25
CA ALA A 285 -0.99 -12.31 -11.69
C ALA A 285 -1.91 -11.16 -12.10
N VAL A 286 -3.14 -11.12 -11.58
CA VAL A 286 -4.06 -10.01 -11.86
C VAL A 286 -3.55 -8.69 -11.25
N SER A 287 -2.84 -8.73 -10.11
CA SER A 287 -2.21 -7.54 -9.53
C SER A 287 -1.07 -7.01 -10.40
N SER A 288 -0.25 -7.90 -10.96
CA SER A 288 0.79 -7.55 -11.93
C SER A 288 0.20 -6.97 -13.21
N TRP A 289 -0.90 -7.56 -13.70
CA TRP A 289 -1.67 -7.05 -14.84
C TRP A 289 -2.24 -5.66 -14.56
N MET A 290 -2.81 -5.43 -13.37
CA MET A 290 -3.35 -4.15 -12.95
C MET A 290 -2.27 -3.07 -12.85
N ALA A 291 -1.10 -3.40 -12.28
CA ALA A 291 0.04 -2.49 -12.20
C ALA A 291 0.54 -2.09 -13.60
N ALA A 292 0.75 -3.06 -14.49
CA ALA A 292 1.16 -2.80 -15.87
C ALA A 292 0.11 -1.96 -16.63
N GLY A 293 -1.16 -2.34 -16.53
CA GLY A 293 -2.26 -1.68 -17.26
C GLY A 293 -2.63 -0.29 -16.74
N THR A 294 -2.08 0.13 -15.59
CA THR A 294 -2.23 1.49 -15.04
C THR A 294 -0.95 2.32 -15.14
N SER A 295 0.16 1.72 -15.61
CA SER A 295 1.46 2.38 -15.75
C SER A 295 1.43 3.62 -16.67
N TYR A 296 0.52 3.66 -17.66
CA TYR A 296 0.29 4.84 -18.50
C TYR A 296 -0.07 6.10 -17.68
N SER A 297 -0.73 5.91 -16.53
CA SER A 297 -1.15 6.98 -15.62
C SER A 297 -0.13 7.17 -14.50
N VAL A 298 0.20 6.09 -13.80
CA VAL A 298 1.02 6.14 -12.57
C VAL A 298 2.45 6.57 -12.88
N SER A 299 3.07 5.96 -13.88
CA SER A 299 4.49 6.16 -14.20
C SER A 299 4.71 6.97 -15.48
N ASN A 300 3.64 7.35 -16.20
CA ASN A 300 3.70 7.93 -17.55
C ASN A 300 4.41 7.01 -18.57
N VAL A 301 4.41 5.69 -18.31
CA VAL A 301 5.02 4.68 -19.18
C VAL A 301 3.92 3.71 -19.62
N PRO A 302 3.27 3.93 -20.78
CA PRO A 302 2.20 3.05 -21.23
C PRO A 302 2.70 1.63 -21.52
N MET A 303 2.15 0.66 -20.81
CA MET A 303 2.39 -0.77 -20.99
C MET A 303 1.08 -1.47 -21.38
N LEU A 304 1.20 -2.61 -22.07
CA LEU A 304 0.05 -3.38 -22.58
C LEU A 304 0.10 -4.81 -22.04
N PRO A 305 -0.54 -5.09 -20.89
CA PRO A 305 -0.51 -6.41 -20.30
C PRO A 305 -1.52 -7.37 -20.94
N PHE A 306 -1.09 -8.63 -21.08
CA PHE A 306 -1.91 -9.76 -21.51
C PHE A 306 -1.75 -10.87 -20.47
N TYR A 307 -2.77 -11.10 -19.66
CA TYR A 307 -2.78 -12.17 -18.68
C TYR A 307 -3.67 -13.31 -19.17
N ILE A 308 -3.07 -14.47 -19.42
CA ILE A 308 -3.77 -15.70 -19.82
C ILE A 308 -3.79 -16.70 -18.67
N TYR A 309 -4.95 -17.30 -18.43
CA TYR A 309 -5.21 -18.19 -17.30
C TYR A 309 -6.43 -19.08 -17.59
N TYR A 310 -6.66 -20.10 -16.77
CA TYR A 310 -7.90 -20.88 -16.85
C TYR A 310 -9.09 -20.00 -16.47
N SER A 311 -10.01 -19.76 -17.39
CA SER A 311 -11.10 -18.79 -17.24
C SER A 311 -11.90 -18.92 -15.94
N MET A 312 -12.06 -20.14 -15.42
CA MET A 312 -12.71 -20.42 -14.14
C MET A 312 -12.06 -19.67 -12.96
N PHE A 313 -10.75 -19.43 -13.00
CA PHE A 313 -10.01 -18.71 -11.96
C PHE A 313 -9.82 -17.21 -12.26
N GLY A 314 -10.60 -16.67 -13.21
CA GLY A 314 -10.70 -15.23 -13.45
C GLY A 314 -11.68 -14.57 -12.48
N PHE A 315 -12.76 -14.01 -13.03
CA PHE A 315 -13.74 -13.25 -12.26
C PHE A 315 -14.33 -13.99 -11.05
N GLN A 316 -14.42 -15.33 -11.08
CA GLN A 316 -14.90 -16.11 -9.94
C GLN A 316 -13.89 -16.11 -8.76
N ARG A 317 -12.58 -16.11 -9.03
CA ARG A 317 -11.54 -16.17 -7.99
C ARG A 317 -11.03 -14.79 -7.58
N VAL A 318 -10.94 -13.86 -8.53
CA VAL A 318 -10.35 -12.52 -8.35
C VAL A 318 -11.32 -11.39 -8.70
N GLY A 319 -12.63 -11.62 -8.59
CA GLY A 319 -13.67 -10.68 -9.02
C GLY A 319 -13.57 -9.29 -8.39
N ASP A 320 -13.25 -9.20 -7.09
CA ASP A 320 -13.11 -7.91 -6.41
C ASP A 320 -11.87 -7.13 -6.91
N ILE A 321 -10.78 -7.84 -7.23
CA ILE A 321 -9.58 -7.22 -7.83
C ILE A 321 -9.87 -6.77 -9.27
N ALA A 322 -10.68 -7.54 -10.02
CA ALA A 322 -11.12 -7.12 -11.35
C ALA A 322 -12.01 -5.87 -11.29
N TRP A 323 -12.87 -5.76 -10.27
CA TRP A 323 -13.65 -4.56 -10.01
C TRP A 323 -12.78 -3.36 -9.65
N GLN A 324 -11.80 -3.55 -8.75
CA GLN A 324 -10.78 -2.54 -8.44
C GLN A 324 -10.01 -2.08 -9.68
N ALA A 325 -9.64 -3.01 -10.57
CA ALA A 325 -8.92 -2.67 -11.79
C ALA A 325 -9.74 -1.76 -12.71
N ALA A 326 -11.07 -1.92 -12.76
CA ALA A 326 -11.96 -1.03 -13.49
C ALA A 326 -12.00 0.37 -12.86
N ASP A 327 -12.09 0.47 -11.53
CA ASP A 327 -12.05 1.74 -10.81
C ASP A 327 -10.73 2.51 -11.06
N MET A 328 -9.60 1.79 -11.03
CA MET A 328 -8.27 2.33 -11.33
C MET A 328 -8.09 2.77 -12.80
N ARG A 329 -9.03 2.40 -13.68
CA ARG A 329 -8.99 2.60 -15.15
C ARG A 329 -7.83 1.84 -15.81
N THR A 330 -7.66 0.58 -15.42
CA THR A 330 -6.69 -0.34 -16.02
C THR A 330 -7.00 -0.56 -17.50
N ARG A 331 -5.95 -0.60 -18.34
CA ARG A 331 -6.04 -0.89 -19.77
C ARG A 331 -5.17 -2.10 -20.09
N GLY A 332 -5.77 -3.18 -20.56
CA GLY A 332 -5.08 -4.44 -20.83
C GLY A 332 -6.06 -5.54 -21.24
N PHE A 333 -5.54 -6.75 -21.40
CA PHE A 333 -6.31 -7.93 -21.81
C PHE A 333 -6.23 -9.03 -20.75
N LEU A 334 -7.40 -9.57 -20.39
CA LEU A 334 -7.60 -10.74 -19.55
C LEU A 334 -8.26 -11.84 -20.40
#